data_AF-A0A7V6HGW4-F1
#
_entry.id   AF-A0A7V6HGW4-F1
#
_cell.length_a   1.000
_cell.length_b   1.000
_cell.length_c   1.000
_cell.angle_alpha   90.00
_cell.angle_beta   90.00
_cell.angle_gamma   90.00
#
_symmetry.space_group_name_H-M   'P 1'
#
loop_
_entity.id
_entity.type
_entity.pdbx_description
1 polymer ?
#
loop_
_entity_poly.entity_id
_entity_poly.type
_entity_poly.pdbx_seq_one_letter_code
_entity_poly.pdbx_strand_id
1 'polypeptide(L)'
;MSRNRVLCVCGLLASAVLLQAADVVWMANPANGVWSTSEPNWDGGVVWPNNMGHTAVFGDSTQRAITVGEALSLGAIRFTADGYRLTGDSLTFTGASPFIATEGAGVTSRLETAIHAETPLSKTGAGTLCLGAAAYAGETNVQDLAVAEGVLQIEEGRTLCLSGVQSVAAGAAYVQTGGTNLLLSGGDILVLGDGTAAQPASFEITGGVWHARATAISDGVNARVVLGREQDAWFRIADSADVWTVVIEMTELAAGRSATLQLDGGKLTLARMGGTGGANGTHSRLLLNGTELYPERSNSAFISGMTEALMQAGGLRVNIPGGKFYKTSQSFTHDPALGTTLDGGLTKIGAGDLYL
;
A
#
# COMPACT_ATOMS: atom_id res chain seq x y z
N MET A 1 -57.41 -59.57 -1.77
CA MET A 1 -57.71 -58.22 -1.25
C MET A 1 -56.50 -57.73 -0.48
N SER A 2 -55.66 -56.93 -1.14
CA SER A 2 -54.44 -56.32 -0.61
C SER A 2 -54.78 -55.03 0.16
N ARG A 3 -54.09 -54.78 1.28
CA ARG A 3 -54.07 -53.46 1.94
C ARG A 3 -52.64 -52.93 1.89
N ASN A 4 -52.39 -52.04 0.93
CA ASN A 4 -51.17 -51.22 0.89
C ASN A 4 -51.20 -50.19 2.02
N ARG A 5 -50.19 -50.21 2.88
CA ARG A 5 -49.89 -49.13 3.82
C ARG A 5 -49.03 -48.10 3.10
N VAL A 6 -49.57 -46.91 2.87
CA VAL A 6 -48.82 -45.75 2.40
C VAL A 6 -48.12 -45.14 3.62
N LEU A 7 -46.80 -45.26 3.69
CA LEU A 7 -45.96 -44.45 4.59
C LEU A 7 -45.86 -43.05 3.98
N CYS A 8 -46.39 -42.05 4.67
CA CYS A 8 -46.19 -40.65 4.34
C CYS A 8 -44.85 -40.21 4.96
N VAL A 9 -43.80 -40.12 4.14
CA VAL A 9 -42.52 -39.52 4.54
C VAL A 9 -42.68 -38.00 4.44
N CYS A 10 -42.88 -37.34 5.57
CA CYS A 10 -42.77 -35.89 5.67
C CYS A 10 -41.27 -35.53 5.59
N GLY A 11 -40.82 -35.13 4.40
CA GLY A 11 -39.49 -34.54 4.24
C GLY A 11 -39.44 -33.18 4.95
N LEU A 12 -38.61 -33.08 5.99
CA LEU A 12 -38.17 -31.78 6.51
C LEU A 12 -37.38 -31.08 5.40
N LEU A 13 -37.97 -30.06 4.78
CA LEU A 13 -37.24 -29.05 4.03
C LEU A 13 -36.48 -28.20 5.06
N ALA A 14 -35.21 -28.51 5.28
CA ALA A 14 -34.30 -27.60 5.96
C ALA A 14 -34.05 -26.41 5.03
N SER A 15 -34.78 -25.31 5.24
CA SER A 15 -34.45 -24.03 4.63
C SER A 15 -33.09 -23.60 5.15
N ALA A 16 -32.05 -23.74 4.32
CA ALA A 16 -30.77 -23.09 4.57
C ALA A 16 -31.02 -21.58 4.49
N VAL A 17 -31.15 -20.93 5.64
CA VAL A 17 -31.07 -19.47 5.71
C VAL A 17 -29.64 -19.14 5.33
N LEU A 18 -29.43 -18.60 4.13
CA LEU A 18 -28.18 -17.95 3.77
C LEU A 18 -28.03 -16.78 4.76
N LEU A 19 -27.12 -16.90 5.72
CA LEU A 19 -26.77 -15.76 6.57
C LEU A 19 -26.18 -14.68 5.66
N GLN A 20 -26.84 -13.52 5.64
CA GLN A 20 -26.35 -12.36 4.91
C GLN A 20 -25.41 -11.58 5.81
N ALA A 21 -24.27 -11.16 5.25
CA ALA A 21 -23.42 -10.14 5.83
C ALA A 21 -24.24 -8.91 6.23
N ALA A 22 -24.06 -8.43 7.44
CA ALA A 22 -24.77 -7.27 7.98
C ALA A 22 -23.78 -6.28 8.60
N ASP A 23 -24.17 -5.00 8.61
CA ASP A 23 -23.52 -3.96 9.39
C ASP A 23 -23.91 -4.13 10.86
N VAL A 24 -22.90 -4.18 11.73
CA VAL A 24 -23.04 -4.31 13.18
C VAL A 24 -22.40 -3.07 13.80
N VAL A 25 -23.16 -2.29 14.56
CA VAL A 25 -22.75 -0.94 14.95
C VAL A 25 -22.25 -0.92 16.39
N TRP A 26 -21.04 -0.40 16.58
CA TRP A 26 -20.48 -0.21 17.92
C TRP A 26 -21.34 0.79 18.71
N MET A 27 -21.77 0.42 19.90
CA MET A 27 -22.72 1.24 20.65
C MET A 27 -22.18 2.62 21.01
N ALA A 28 -23.08 3.59 21.11
CA ALA A 28 -22.75 4.94 21.58
C ALA A 28 -22.17 4.93 23.02
N ASN A 29 -22.66 4.01 23.85
CA ASN A 29 -22.24 3.79 25.23
C ASN A 29 -22.07 2.28 25.47
N PRO A 30 -20.97 1.65 25.02
CA PRO A 30 -20.76 0.23 25.22
C PRO A 30 -20.53 -0.08 26.70
N ALA A 31 -20.82 -1.32 27.12
CA ALA A 31 -20.62 -1.75 28.49
C ALA A 31 -19.14 -1.72 28.90
N ASN A 32 -18.26 -2.02 27.95
CA ASN A 32 -16.81 -1.88 28.09
C ASN A 32 -16.15 -1.63 26.72
N GLY A 33 -14.84 -1.44 26.70
CA GLY A 33 -14.06 -1.19 25.48
C GLY A 33 -13.65 -2.46 24.72
N VAL A 34 -14.28 -3.61 24.92
CA VAL A 34 -13.81 -4.90 24.38
C VAL A 34 -14.66 -5.36 23.19
N TRP A 35 -14.01 -5.64 22.07
CA TRP A 35 -14.61 -6.32 20.93
C TRP A 35 -14.37 -7.82 21.05
N SER A 36 -15.43 -8.59 21.32
CA SER A 36 -15.39 -10.07 21.37
C SER A 36 -16.75 -10.69 21.06
N THR A 37 -16.80 -12.03 21.06
CA THR A 37 -18.00 -12.87 20.95
C THR A 37 -18.76 -13.08 22.27
N SER A 38 -18.21 -12.58 23.39
CA SER A 38 -18.81 -12.68 24.72
C SER A 38 -19.35 -11.35 25.25
N GLU A 39 -18.82 -10.23 24.76
CA GLU A 39 -19.11 -8.89 25.30
C GLU A 39 -20.21 -8.18 24.49
N PRO A 40 -21.33 -7.77 25.13
CA PRO A 40 -22.47 -7.19 24.44
C PRO A 40 -22.29 -5.69 24.16
N ASN A 41 -21.30 -5.33 23.35
CA ASN A 41 -20.93 -3.93 23.05
C ASN A 41 -21.44 -3.40 21.69
N TRP A 42 -22.19 -4.22 20.95
CA TRP A 42 -22.77 -3.88 19.66
C TRP A 42 -24.25 -3.52 19.78
N ASP A 43 -24.80 -2.91 18.74
CA ASP A 43 -26.17 -2.39 18.69
C ASP A 43 -27.22 -3.42 19.13
N GLY A 44 -28.16 -2.96 19.96
CA GLY A 44 -29.11 -3.86 20.63
C GLY A 44 -28.52 -4.65 21.82
N GLY A 45 -27.29 -4.35 22.24
CA GLY A 45 -26.63 -5.06 23.33
C GLY A 45 -26.23 -6.48 22.94
N VAL A 46 -25.84 -6.67 21.69
CA VAL A 46 -25.45 -7.99 21.16
C VAL A 46 -23.92 -8.15 21.18
N VAL A 47 -23.49 -9.41 21.14
CA VAL A 47 -22.08 -9.79 20.97
C VAL A 47 -21.68 -9.75 19.50
N TRP A 48 -20.38 -9.70 19.21
CA TRP A 48 -19.93 -9.76 17.82
C TRP A 48 -20.31 -11.10 17.17
N PRO A 49 -21.02 -11.09 16.03
CA PRO A 49 -21.29 -12.31 15.28
C PRO A 49 -20.03 -12.73 14.51
N ASN A 50 -19.18 -13.54 15.14
CA ASN A 50 -17.91 -14.02 14.58
C ASN A 50 -18.10 -15.09 13.49
N ASN A 51 -18.80 -14.72 12.42
CA ASN A 51 -19.00 -15.51 11.22
C ASN A 51 -18.61 -14.67 9.98
N MET A 52 -18.53 -15.30 8.81
CA MET A 52 -17.96 -14.66 7.62
C MET A 52 -18.82 -13.49 7.10
N GLY A 53 -18.19 -12.33 6.95
CA GLY A 53 -18.69 -11.24 6.11
C GLY A 53 -19.34 -10.04 6.82
N HIS A 54 -19.50 -10.03 8.15
CA HIS A 54 -20.08 -8.87 8.84
C HIS A 54 -19.20 -7.62 8.77
N THR A 55 -19.83 -6.45 8.72
CA THR A 55 -19.13 -5.16 8.76
C THR A 55 -19.19 -4.58 10.17
N ALA A 56 -18.04 -4.29 10.76
CA ALA A 56 -17.96 -3.53 12.01
C ALA A 56 -18.05 -2.02 11.74
N VAL A 57 -19.07 -1.36 12.29
CA VAL A 57 -19.28 0.08 12.09
C VAL A 57 -19.00 0.85 13.38
N PHE A 58 -18.03 1.74 13.33
CA PHE A 58 -17.57 2.58 14.44
C PHE A 58 -17.98 4.03 14.20
N GLY A 59 -19.02 4.50 14.91
CA GLY A 59 -19.64 5.81 14.73
C GLY A 59 -19.59 6.71 15.97
N ASP A 60 -20.73 7.09 16.53
CA ASP A 60 -20.84 8.18 17.52
C ASP A 60 -20.46 7.81 18.97
N SER A 61 -19.71 6.73 19.18
CA SER A 61 -19.35 6.29 20.54
C SER A 61 -18.43 7.25 21.28
N THR A 62 -18.56 7.37 22.59
CA THR A 62 -17.52 8.07 23.38
C THR A 62 -16.32 7.17 23.67
N GLN A 63 -16.50 5.85 23.60
CA GLN A 63 -15.44 4.86 23.79
C GLN A 63 -14.72 4.61 22.46
N ARG A 64 -13.60 5.33 22.26
CA ARG A 64 -12.78 5.27 21.03
C ARG A 64 -11.59 4.31 21.11
N ALA A 65 -11.16 3.98 22.32
CA ALA A 65 -10.14 2.96 22.56
C ALA A 65 -10.82 1.59 22.68
N ILE A 66 -10.51 0.70 21.74
CA ILE A 66 -11.13 -0.62 21.62
C ILE A 66 -10.05 -1.69 21.69
N THR A 67 -10.27 -2.70 22.52
CA THR A 67 -9.44 -3.89 22.63
C THR A 67 -10.14 -5.04 21.92
N VAL A 68 -9.54 -5.54 20.84
CA VAL A 68 -9.88 -6.82 20.21
C VAL A 68 -9.48 -7.93 21.18
N GLY A 69 -10.47 -8.53 21.83
CA GLY A 69 -10.26 -9.41 22.99
C GLY A 69 -9.84 -10.84 22.64
N GLU A 70 -10.06 -11.24 21.39
CA GLU A 70 -9.75 -12.56 20.83
C GLU A 70 -9.61 -12.42 19.31
N ALA A 71 -9.09 -13.44 18.61
CA ALA A 71 -9.04 -13.42 17.15
C ALA A 71 -10.45 -13.38 16.54
N LEU A 72 -10.72 -12.39 15.69
CA LEU A 72 -12.04 -12.17 15.08
C LEU A 72 -11.98 -12.23 13.55
N SER A 73 -13.06 -12.72 12.96
CA SER A 73 -13.34 -12.70 11.53
C SER A 73 -14.42 -11.67 11.21
N LEU A 74 -14.26 -10.99 10.07
CA LEU A 74 -15.13 -9.92 9.60
C LEU A 74 -15.04 -9.78 8.08
N GLY A 75 -16.02 -9.12 7.46
CA GLY A 75 -15.98 -8.72 6.06
C GLY A 75 -15.36 -7.34 5.87
N ALA A 76 -15.69 -6.40 6.74
CA ALA A 76 -15.22 -5.01 6.62
C ALA A 76 -15.22 -4.24 7.94
N ILE A 77 -14.52 -3.10 7.94
CA ILE A 77 -14.60 -2.09 9.00
C ILE A 77 -15.00 -0.75 8.38
N ARG A 78 -15.89 -0.01 9.04
CA ARG A 78 -16.24 1.37 8.68
C ARG A 78 -16.04 2.27 9.89
N PHE A 79 -15.19 3.28 9.74
CA PHE A 79 -15.07 4.39 10.69
C PHE A 79 -15.81 5.60 10.13
N THR A 80 -16.93 5.95 10.75
CA THR A 80 -17.74 7.11 10.37
C THR A 80 -17.46 8.34 11.24
N ALA A 81 -16.65 8.17 12.29
CA ALA A 81 -16.21 9.24 13.18
C ALA A 81 -14.75 9.06 13.59
N ASP A 82 -14.12 10.17 13.96
CA ASP A 82 -12.68 10.31 14.20
C ASP A 82 -12.20 9.63 15.51
N GLY A 83 -10.90 9.38 15.58
CA GLY A 83 -10.18 9.11 16.83
C GLY A 83 -10.24 7.67 17.33
N TYR A 84 -10.77 6.73 16.56
CA TYR A 84 -10.78 5.32 16.97
C TYR A 84 -9.38 4.72 16.99
N ARG A 85 -9.10 3.90 18.01
CA ARG A 85 -7.86 3.15 18.19
C ARG A 85 -8.19 1.72 18.58
N LEU A 86 -7.88 0.77 17.70
CA LEU A 86 -8.07 -0.66 17.94
C LEU A 86 -6.73 -1.33 18.26
N THR A 87 -6.67 -2.05 19.37
CA THR A 87 -5.50 -2.78 19.88
C THR A 87 -5.89 -4.21 20.22
N GLY A 88 -4.92 -5.12 20.43
CA GLY A 88 -5.19 -6.47 20.94
C GLY A 88 -4.96 -7.57 19.92
N ASP A 89 -5.77 -8.61 19.98
CA ASP A 89 -5.68 -9.81 19.14
C ASP A 89 -6.09 -9.51 17.68
N SER A 90 -5.87 -10.47 16.78
CA SER A 90 -5.92 -10.36 15.32
C SER A 90 -7.32 -10.19 14.71
N LEU A 91 -7.35 -9.52 13.56
CA LEU A 91 -8.51 -9.37 12.69
C LEU A 91 -8.27 -10.08 11.35
N THR A 92 -9.12 -11.04 11.02
CA THR A 92 -9.09 -11.78 9.75
C THR A 92 -10.22 -11.32 8.84
N PHE A 93 -9.86 -10.62 7.77
CA PHE A 93 -10.79 -10.17 6.76
C PHE A 93 -11.14 -11.31 5.81
N THR A 94 -12.43 -11.52 5.63
CA THR A 94 -13.03 -12.62 4.88
C THR A 94 -14.00 -12.10 3.83
N GLY A 95 -14.38 -12.97 2.89
CA GLY A 95 -15.26 -12.60 1.78
C GLY A 95 -14.50 -12.16 0.53
N ALA A 96 -15.25 -11.89 -0.54
CA ALA A 96 -14.68 -11.67 -1.87
C ALA A 96 -14.05 -10.28 -2.06
N SER A 97 -14.46 -9.28 -1.27
CA SER A 97 -13.99 -7.90 -1.41
C SER A 97 -13.98 -7.19 -0.05
N PRO A 98 -13.14 -7.64 0.89
CA PRO A 98 -13.05 -7.00 2.19
C PRO A 98 -12.50 -5.57 2.10
N PHE A 99 -12.90 -4.72 3.04
CA PHE A 99 -12.44 -3.34 3.06
C PHE A 99 -12.37 -2.73 4.47
N ILE A 100 -11.56 -1.68 4.58
CA ILE A 100 -11.54 -0.77 5.72
C ILE A 100 -11.83 0.63 5.20
N ALA A 101 -12.93 1.22 5.64
CA ALA A 101 -13.35 2.56 5.25
C ALA A 101 -13.11 3.58 6.37
N THR A 102 -12.55 4.73 6.03
CA THR A 102 -12.56 5.93 6.87
C THR A 102 -13.31 7.04 6.12
N GLU A 103 -14.59 7.23 6.42
CA GLU A 103 -15.52 7.80 5.43
C GLU A 103 -15.39 9.32 5.22
N GLY A 104 -14.98 10.06 6.25
CA GLY A 104 -14.80 11.51 6.17
C GLY A 104 -13.35 11.90 5.98
N ALA A 105 -13.07 12.95 5.19
CA ALA A 105 -11.71 13.47 4.98
C ALA A 105 -11.01 13.93 6.28
N GLY A 106 -11.79 14.27 7.32
CA GLY A 106 -11.28 14.59 8.67
C GLY A 106 -11.29 13.40 9.64
N VAL A 107 -11.66 12.19 9.19
CA VAL A 107 -11.68 10.99 10.02
C VAL A 107 -10.33 10.31 9.94
N THR A 108 -9.68 10.18 11.10
CA THR A 108 -8.46 9.40 11.29
C THR A 108 -8.71 8.29 12.29
N SER A 109 -8.42 7.05 11.89
CA SER A 109 -8.53 5.88 12.76
C SER A 109 -7.26 5.05 12.72
N ARG A 110 -6.97 4.41 13.85
CA ARG A 110 -5.73 3.67 14.08
C ARG A 110 -6.01 2.19 14.36
N LEU A 111 -5.34 1.31 13.61
CA LEU A 111 -5.29 -0.12 13.88
C LEU A 111 -3.89 -0.52 14.34
N GLU A 112 -3.82 -1.11 15.52
CA GLU A 112 -2.59 -1.63 16.17
C GLU A 112 -2.74 -3.12 16.49
N THR A 113 -3.67 -3.79 15.82
CA THR A 113 -3.89 -5.25 15.84
C THR A 113 -3.28 -5.89 14.59
N ALA A 114 -3.01 -7.19 14.60
CA ALA A 114 -2.67 -7.95 13.39
C ALA A 114 -3.84 -7.96 12.41
N ILE A 115 -3.55 -7.78 11.12
CA ILE A 115 -4.53 -7.86 10.05
C ILE A 115 -4.12 -9.00 9.12
N HIS A 116 -5.08 -9.88 8.84
CA HIS A 116 -4.91 -10.98 7.90
C HIS A 116 -5.97 -10.88 6.80
N ALA A 117 -5.56 -10.98 5.55
CA ALA A 117 -6.47 -11.04 4.41
C ALA A 117 -5.88 -11.92 3.30
N GLU A 118 -6.56 -13.02 2.99
CA GLU A 118 -6.21 -13.91 1.86
C GLU A 118 -6.92 -13.51 0.55
N THR A 119 -7.73 -12.46 0.60
CA THR A 119 -8.34 -11.84 -0.58
C THR A 119 -7.92 -10.37 -0.63
N PRO A 120 -8.05 -9.70 -1.78
CA PRO A 120 -7.66 -8.29 -1.90
C PRO A 120 -8.35 -7.42 -0.86
N LEU A 121 -7.56 -6.80 0.02
CA LEU A 121 -8.04 -5.86 1.03
C LEU A 121 -7.99 -4.45 0.46
N SER A 122 -9.09 -3.72 0.57
CA SER A 122 -9.15 -2.32 0.13
C SER A 122 -9.25 -1.34 1.28
N LYS A 123 -8.49 -0.24 1.21
CA LYS A 123 -8.70 0.98 1.99
C LYS A 123 -9.57 1.92 1.16
N THR A 124 -10.74 2.28 1.68
CA THR A 124 -11.73 3.18 1.06
C THR A 124 -12.09 4.36 1.98
N GLY A 125 -12.91 5.29 1.51
CA GLY A 125 -13.27 6.50 2.23
C GLY A 125 -12.16 7.56 2.22
N ALA A 126 -12.56 8.83 2.27
CA ALA A 126 -11.66 9.98 2.08
C ALA A 126 -10.67 10.22 3.24
N GLY A 127 -10.87 9.59 4.40
CA GLY A 127 -10.07 9.79 5.61
C GLY A 127 -8.77 9.00 5.63
N THR A 128 -8.12 9.04 6.80
CA THR A 128 -6.82 8.41 7.05
C THR A 128 -6.97 7.15 7.91
N LEU A 129 -6.44 6.03 7.42
CA LEU A 129 -6.24 4.82 8.20
C LEU A 129 -4.76 4.72 8.58
N CYS A 130 -4.44 4.74 9.87
CA CYS A 130 -3.10 4.51 10.38
C CYS A 130 -2.94 3.05 10.83
N LEU A 131 -1.94 2.34 10.30
CA LEU A 131 -1.48 1.07 10.84
C LEU A 131 -0.29 1.33 11.76
N GLY A 132 -0.51 1.22 13.07
CA GLY A 132 0.47 1.55 14.11
C GLY A 132 1.08 0.32 14.79
N ALA A 133 2.19 0.54 15.51
CA ALA A 133 2.97 -0.53 16.15
C ALA A 133 2.91 -0.58 17.67
N ALA A 134 2.31 0.42 18.35
CA ALA A 134 2.39 0.52 19.80
C ALA A 134 1.62 -0.63 20.49
N ALA A 135 2.36 -1.69 20.86
CA ALA A 135 1.95 -3.00 21.41
C ALA A 135 1.83 -4.18 20.40
N TYR A 136 2.32 -4.02 19.18
CA TYR A 136 2.22 -5.02 18.11
C TYR A 136 3.47 -5.92 18.01
N ALA A 137 3.29 -7.24 18.07
CA ALA A 137 4.35 -8.24 17.85
C ALA A 137 4.05 -9.21 16.69
N GLY A 138 2.97 -8.99 15.95
CA GLY A 138 2.55 -9.86 14.84
C GLY A 138 3.06 -9.40 13.47
N GLU A 139 2.71 -10.16 12.44
CA GLU A 139 2.87 -9.77 11.04
C GLU A 139 1.51 -9.41 10.43
N THR A 140 1.46 -8.36 9.59
CA THR A 140 0.25 -8.02 8.84
C THR A 140 0.40 -8.71 7.51
N ASN A 141 -0.36 -9.78 7.29
CA ASN A 141 -0.24 -10.61 6.11
C ASN A 141 -1.47 -10.37 5.24
N VAL A 142 -1.27 -9.65 4.13
CA VAL A 142 -2.32 -9.33 3.17
C VAL A 142 -1.87 -9.81 1.81
N GLN A 143 -2.73 -10.50 1.06
CA GLN A 143 -2.39 -10.92 -0.28
C GLN A 143 -2.21 -9.71 -1.21
N ASP A 144 -3.31 -9.06 -1.54
CA ASP A 144 -3.32 -7.82 -2.33
C ASP A 144 -3.84 -6.66 -1.49
N LEU A 145 -3.27 -5.48 -1.68
CA LEU A 145 -3.68 -4.26 -0.97
C LEU A 145 -3.98 -3.14 -1.96
N ALA A 146 -5.22 -2.65 -1.95
CA ALA A 146 -5.64 -1.51 -2.75
C ALA A 146 -5.94 -0.30 -1.87
N VAL A 147 -5.22 0.80 -2.03
CA VAL A 147 -5.61 2.10 -1.49
C VAL A 147 -6.48 2.80 -2.53
N ALA A 148 -7.79 2.58 -2.43
CA ALA A 148 -8.75 3.09 -3.41
C ALA A 148 -9.13 4.56 -3.14
N GLU A 149 -9.19 4.96 -1.87
CA GLU A 149 -9.53 6.33 -1.46
C GLU A 149 -8.82 6.74 -0.16
N GLY A 150 -8.63 8.05 0.01
CA GLY A 150 -8.06 8.65 1.21
C GLY A 150 -6.60 8.26 1.42
N VAL A 151 -6.19 8.14 2.68
CA VAL A 151 -4.80 7.89 3.06
C VAL A 151 -4.69 6.55 3.80
N LEU A 152 -3.77 5.69 3.36
CA LEU A 152 -3.23 4.61 4.17
C LEU A 152 -1.85 5.03 4.68
N GLN A 153 -1.72 5.17 6.00
CA GLN A 153 -0.47 5.52 6.65
C GLN A 153 0.07 4.34 7.44
N ILE A 154 1.32 3.96 7.18
CA ILE A 154 2.05 2.99 7.98
C ILE A 154 3.02 3.75 8.88
N GLU A 155 2.84 3.57 10.19
CA GLU A 155 3.64 4.23 11.20
C GLU A 155 4.78 3.38 11.71
N GLU A 156 5.77 4.06 12.28
CA GLU A 156 7.02 3.50 12.79
C GLU A 156 6.82 2.21 13.60
N GLY A 157 7.66 1.22 13.30
CA GLY A 157 7.70 -0.07 13.99
C GLY A 157 6.69 -1.09 13.47
N ARG A 158 5.85 -0.73 12.50
CA ARG A 158 4.93 -1.68 11.87
C ARG A 158 5.66 -2.48 10.79
N THR A 159 5.31 -3.77 10.68
CA THR A 159 5.68 -4.59 9.52
C THR A 159 4.42 -4.94 8.74
N LEU A 160 4.40 -4.56 7.46
CA LEU A 160 3.37 -4.96 6.51
C LEU A 160 4.00 -5.95 5.51
N CYS A 161 3.47 -7.16 5.46
CA CYS A 161 3.87 -8.22 4.55
C CYS A 161 2.79 -8.39 3.49
N LEU A 162 3.12 -8.10 2.24
CA LEU A 162 2.24 -8.34 1.10
C LEU A 162 2.76 -9.51 0.27
N SER A 163 1.88 -10.38 -0.19
CA SER A 163 2.26 -11.52 -1.06
C SER A 163 1.79 -11.39 -2.51
N GLY A 164 1.17 -10.25 -2.83
CA GLY A 164 0.66 -9.91 -4.14
C GLY A 164 0.76 -8.42 -4.42
N VAL A 165 -0.20 -7.89 -5.18
CA VAL A 165 -0.15 -6.54 -5.75
C VAL A 165 -0.51 -5.48 -4.71
N GLN A 166 0.28 -4.41 -4.69
CA GLN A 166 -0.09 -3.17 -4.02
C GLN A 166 -0.53 -2.15 -5.07
N SER A 167 -1.70 -1.53 -4.89
CA SER A 167 -2.15 -0.46 -5.77
C SER A 167 -2.58 0.78 -4.99
N VAL A 168 -2.33 1.95 -5.57
CA VAL A 168 -2.81 3.24 -5.07
C VAL A 168 -3.54 3.93 -6.21
N ALA A 169 -4.85 4.12 -6.02
CA ALA A 169 -5.70 4.78 -6.99
C ALA A 169 -5.39 6.28 -7.07
N ALA A 170 -5.76 6.87 -8.19
CA ALA A 170 -5.72 8.31 -8.36
C ALA A 170 -6.48 9.03 -7.23
N GLY A 171 -5.87 10.08 -6.68
CA GLY A 171 -6.41 10.85 -5.55
C GLY A 171 -6.28 10.17 -4.17
N ALA A 172 -5.76 8.94 -4.11
CA ALA A 172 -5.43 8.26 -2.87
C ALA A 172 -3.92 8.35 -2.55
N ALA A 173 -3.58 8.07 -1.29
CA ALA A 173 -2.23 8.16 -0.79
C ALA A 173 -1.80 6.96 0.04
N TYR A 174 -0.58 6.47 -0.20
CA TYR A 174 0.15 5.61 0.71
C TYR A 174 1.33 6.38 1.30
N VAL A 175 1.45 6.36 2.63
CA VAL A 175 2.52 7.05 3.36
C VAL A 175 3.18 6.09 4.33
N GLN A 176 4.50 5.95 4.25
CA GLN A 176 5.31 5.20 5.21
C GLN A 176 6.25 6.14 5.96
N THR A 177 6.21 6.06 7.29
CA THR A 177 7.01 6.90 8.20
C THR A 177 7.87 6.07 9.15
N GLY A 178 9.06 6.59 9.50
CA GLY A 178 9.95 5.99 10.52
C GLY A 178 10.45 4.59 10.18
N GLY A 179 11.09 3.88 11.13
CA GLY A 179 11.71 2.54 10.98
C GLY A 179 10.77 1.36 10.67
N THR A 180 9.71 1.61 9.90
CA THR A 180 8.73 0.65 9.37
C THR A 180 9.34 -0.26 8.32
N ASN A 181 8.90 -1.52 8.26
CA ASN A 181 9.28 -2.43 7.18
C ASN A 181 8.05 -2.80 6.33
N LEU A 182 8.05 -2.45 5.05
CA LEU A 182 7.13 -3.04 4.08
C LEU A 182 7.90 -4.11 3.29
N LEU A 183 7.49 -5.36 3.47
CA LEU A 183 8.03 -6.49 2.75
C LEU A 183 7.00 -6.95 1.73
N LEU A 184 7.35 -6.88 0.46
CA LEU A 184 6.60 -7.51 -0.63
C LEU A 184 7.30 -8.83 -0.98
N SER A 185 6.63 -9.95 -0.73
CA SER A 185 7.12 -11.30 -0.98
C SER A 185 6.25 -12.04 -2.00
N GLY A 186 6.58 -11.98 -3.29
CA GLY A 186 5.72 -12.67 -4.26
C GLY A 186 5.91 -12.42 -5.75
N GLY A 187 6.92 -11.65 -6.19
CA GLY A 187 6.95 -11.17 -7.60
C GLY A 187 6.06 -9.95 -7.82
N ASP A 188 5.94 -9.14 -6.77
CA ASP A 188 4.88 -8.14 -6.60
C ASP A 188 5.04 -6.89 -7.47
N ILE A 189 3.91 -6.29 -7.79
CA ILE A 189 3.81 -5.05 -8.54
C ILE A 189 3.23 -3.98 -7.63
N LEU A 190 3.90 -2.83 -7.55
CA LEU A 190 3.30 -1.59 -7.05
C LEU A 190 2.75 -0.82 -8.26
N VAL A 191 1.44 -0.55 -8.28
CA VAL A 191 0.80 0.25 -9.33
C VAL A 191 0.28 1.56 -8.75
N LEU A 192 0.74 2.69 -9.29
CA LEU A 192 0.26 4.02 -8.90
C LEU A 192 -0.49 4.69 -10.04
N GLY A 193 -1.62 5.31 -9.72
CA GLY A 193 -2.41 6.10 -10.67
C GLY A 193 -3.41 5.28 -11.45
N ASP A 194 -3.97 4.23 -10.84
CA ASP A 194 -5.12 3.51 -11.40
C ASP A 194 -6.43 4.26 -11.15
N GLY A 195 -7.41 4.08 -12.03
CA GLY A 195 -8.74 4.63 -11.88
C GLY A 195 -8.97 5.96 -12.59
N THR A 196 -9.93 6.74 -12.11
CA THR A 196 -10.52 7.87 -12.86
C THR A 196 -10.47 9.21 -12.16
N ALA A 197 -9.90 9.30 -10.95
CA ALA A 197 -9.83 10.56 -10.22
C ALA A 197 -8.87 11.56 -10.89
N ALA A 198 -9.17 12.84 -10.75
CA ALA A 198 -8.36 13.92 -11.35
C ALA A 198 -7.08 14.23 -10.57
N GLN A 199 -7.03 13.88 -9.28
CA GLN A 199 -5.86 14.09 -8.43
C GLN A 199 -4.85 12.97 -8.66
N PRO A 200 -3.54 13.25 -8.59
CA PRO A 200 -2.54 12.22 -8.79
C PRO A 200 -2.56 11.20 -7.64
N ALA A 201 -2.22 9.96 -7.94
CA ALA A 201 -1.89 8.99 -6.89
C ALA A 201 -0.55 9.36 -6.24
N SER A 202 -0.44 9.12 -4.93
CA SER A 202 0.79 9.41 -4.17
C SER A 202 1.31 8.23 -3.39
N PHE A 203 2.61 8.00 -3.48
CA PHE A 203 3.32 7.04 -2.64
C PHE A 203 4.57 7.69 -2.05
N GLU A 204 4.69 7.73 -0.74
CA GLU A 204 5.82 8.35 -0.04
C GLU A 204 6.43 7.41 0.99
N ILE A 205 7.76 7.28 0.95
CA ILE A 205 8.55 6.60 1.97
C ILE A 205 9.58 7.60 2.51
N THR A 206 9.43 7.99 3.78
CA THR A 206 10.41 8.87 4.46
C THR A 206 11.39 8.10 5.34
N GLY A 207 11.09 6.84 5.67
CA GLY A 207 11.98 6.04 6.52
C GLY A 207 11.70 4.54 6.46
N GLY A 208 12.57 3.81 7.14
CA GLY A 208 12.47 2.37 7.24
C GLY A 208 12.89 1.66 5.96
N VAL A 209 12.43 0.41 5.81
CA VAL A 209 12.80 -0.46 4.69
C VAL A 209 11.57 -0.75 3.85
N TRP A 210 11.70 -0.62 2.53
CA TRP A 210 10.74 -1.12 1.57
C TRP A 210 11.43 -2.13 0.66
N HIS A 211 11.07 -3.40 0.79
CA HIS A 211 11.69 -4.49 0.04
C HIS A 211 10.66 -5.15 -0.87
N ALA A 212 10.77 -4.86 -2.16
CA ALA A 212 10.09 -5.55 -3.23
C ALA A 212 11.06 -6.51 -3.92
N ARG A 213 11.14 -7.76 -3.44
CA ARG A 213 12.03 -8.78 -4.02
C ARG A 213 11.23 -9.87 -4.73
N ALA A 214 11.59 -10.15 -5.98
CA ALA A 214 11.15 -11.37 -6.64
C ALA A 214 12.05 -12.54 -6.22
N THR A 215 11.45 -13.68 -5.88
CA THR A 215 12.16 -14.94 -5.55
C THR A 215 12.79 -15.60 -6.78
N ALA A 216 12.37 -15.24 -8.00
CA ALA A 216 12.96 -15.69 -9.25
C ALA A 216 12.99 -14.56 -10.28
N ILE A 217 14.20 -14.07 -10.59
CA ILE A 217 14.45 -13.09 -11.65
C ILE A 217 14.52 -13.86 -12.98
N SER A 218 13.38 -14.33 -13.48
CA SER A 218 13.22 -14.74 -14.88
C SER A 218 12.53 -13.62 -15.65
N ASP A 219 12.96 -13.37 -16.89
CA ASP A 219 12.45 -12.31 -17.76
C ASP A 219 10.90 -12.27 -17.75
N GLY A 220 10.33 -11.32 -17.01
CA GLY A 220 8.88 -11.09 -16.91
C GLY A 220 8.26 -11.18 -15.51
N VAL A 221 8.96 -11.71 -14.49
CA VAL A 221 8.45 -11.81 -13.10
C VAL A 221 9.32 -11.00 -12.14
N ASN A 222 9.56 -9.74 -12.50
CA ASN A 222 10.37 -8.84 -11.69
C ASN A 222 9.48 -8.05 -10.74
N ALA A 223 9.90 -7.89 -9.48
CA ALA A 223 9.26 -6.94 -8.59
C ALA A 223 9.37 -5.54 -9.22
N ARG A 224 8.22 -4.92 -9.51
CA ARG A 224 8.15 -3.75 -10.40
C ARG A 224 7.28 -2.66 -9.79
N VAL A 225 7.71 -1.42 -9.94
CA VAL A 225 6.88 -0.24 -9.72
C VAL A 225 6.40 0.29 -11.06
N VAL A 226 5.10 0.44 -11.22
CA VAL A 226 4.46 1.06 -12.39
C VAL A 226 3.86 2.39 -11.95
N LEU A 227 4.31 3.47 -12.56
CA LEU A 227 3.90 4.82 -12.22
C LEU A 227 3.08 5.42 -13.35
N GLY A 228 1.90 5.93 -13.00
CA GLY A 228 1.09 6.79 -13.85
C GLY A 228 0.28 6.06 -14.92
N ARG A 229 -0.15 4.82 -14.65
CA ARG A 229 -0.74 3.93 -15.66
C ARG A 229 -1.97 4.54 -16.33
N GLU A 230 -2.96 4.97 -15.57
CA GLU A 230 -4.22 5.54 -16.10
C GLU A 230 -4.37 7.03 -15.80
N GLN A 231 -3.80 7.48 -14.69
CA GLN A 231 -3.81 8.85 -14.19
C GLN A 231 -2.41 9.30 -13.80
N ASP A 232 -2.28 10.57 -13.43
CA ASP A 232 -1.00 11.09 -12.96
C ASP A 232 -0.59 10.42 -11.63
N ALA A 233 0.71 10.24 -11.43
CA ALA A 233 1.23 9.63 -10.22
C ALA A 233 2.55 10.25 -9.77
N TRP A 234 2.79 10.24 -8.46
CA TRP A 234 4.10 10.53 -7.90
C TRP A 234 4.54 9.47 -6.89
N PHE A 235 5.82 9.15 -6.94
CA PHE A 235 6.50 8.30 -5.99
C PHE A 235 7.70 9.06 -5.43
N ARG A 236 7.79 9.16 -4.11
CA ARG A 236 8.87 9.83 -3.40
C ARG A 236 9.59 8.89 -2.44
N ILE A 237 10.92 8.93 -2.49
CA ILE A 237 11.82 8.34 -1.50
C ILE A 237 12.54 9.50 -0.83
N ALA A 238 12.45 9.60 0.49
CA ALA A 238 12.97 10.72 1.25
C ALA A 238 13.74 10.27 2.52
N ASP A 239 14.42 11.24 3.12
CA ASP A 239 15.18 11.16 4.37
C ASP A 239 16.10 9.94 4.46
N SER A 240 15.71 8.91 5.22
CA SER A 240 16.55 7.73 5.52
C SER A 240 15.96 6.42 5.02
N ALA A 241 15.00 6.46 4.09
CA ALA A 241 14.39 5.27 3.52
C ALA A 241 15.41 4.37 2.80
N ASP A 242 15.35 3.05 3.00
CA ASP A 242 16.06 2.05 2.21
C ASP A 242 15.06 1.27 1.34
N VAL A 243 15.14 1.49 0.04
CA VAL A 243 14.17 1.00 -0.94
C VAL A 243 14.87 0.01 -1.86
N TRP A 244 14.36 -1.21 -1.93
CA TRP A 244 14.80 -2.23 -2.88
C TRP A 244 13.65 -2.62 -3.78
N THR A 245 13.81 -2.43 -5.08
CA THR A 245 12.92 -2.97 -6.12
C THR A 245 13.72 -3.39 -7.31
N VAL A 246 13.22 -4.28 -8.16
CA VAL A 246 13.99 -4.69 -9.35
C VAL A 246 13.88 -3.61 -10.43
N VAL A 247 12.69 -3.08 -10.68
CA VAL A 247 12.44 -2.13 -11.77
C VAL A 247 11.46 -1.04 -11.38
N ILE A 248 11.74 0.21 -11.78
CA ILE A 248 10.74 1.29 -11.80
C ILE A 248 10.42 1.65 -13.25
N GLU A 249 9.14 1.63 -13.61
CA GLU A 249 8.66 1.91 -14.95
C GLU A 249 7.63 3.03 -14.96
N MET A 250 7.97 4.08 -15.69
CA MET A 250 7.10 5.16 -16.14
C MET A 250 6.91 5.01 -17.65
N THR A 251 6.64 3.80 -18.13
CA THR A 251 6.52 3.45 -19.56
C THR A 251 5.09 3.13 -19.98
N GLU A 252 4.22 2.79 -19.02
CA GLU A 252 2.82 2.38 -19.24
C GLU A 252 1.82 3.52 -19.09
N LEU A 253 2.26 4.77 -19.24
CA LEU A 253 1.37 5.92 -19.07
C LEU A 253 0.32 5.99 -20.18
N ALA A 254 -0.94 6.14 -19.79
CA ALA A 254 -2.01 6.53 -20.70
C ALA A 254 -1.72 7.89 -21.35
N ALA A 255 -2.25 8.12 -22.55
CA ALA A 255 -2.01 9.35 -23.32
C ALA A 255 -2.30 10.62 -22.49
N GLY A 256 -1.38 11.58 -22.52
CA GLY A 256 -1.49 12.84 -21.78
C GLY A 256 -1.21 12.76 -20.27
N ARG A 257 -0.82 11.59 -19.73
CA ARG A 257 -0.53 11.42 -18.29
C ARG A 257 0.93 11.67 -17.93
N SER A 258 1.13 11.98 -16.66
CA SER A 258 2.43 12.29 -16.09
C SER A 258 2.79 11.38 -14.92
N ALA A 259 4.05 10.97 -14.83
CA ALA A 259 4.58 10.23 -13.69
C ALA A 259 5.85 10.90 -13.20
N THR A 260 5.96 11.08 -11.88
CA THR A 260 7.15 11.68 -11.25
C THR A 260 7.76 10.72 -10.23
N LEU A 261 9.05 10.44 -10.38
CA LEU A 261 9.86 9.80 -9.35
C LEU A 261 10.75 10.87 -8.69
N GLN A 262 10.57 11.10 -7.40
CA GLN A 262 11.30 12.06 -6.59
C GLN A 262 12.25 11.34 -5.62
N LEU A 263 13.53 11.67 -5.70
CA LEU A 263 14.60 11.02 -4.95
C LEU A 263 15.29 12.02 -3.99
N ASP A 264 14.70 12.21 -2.81
CA ASP A 264 15.03 13.25 -1.79
C ASP A 264 15.90 12.75 -0.63
N GLY A 265 16.62 11.65 -0.80
CA GLY A 265 17.44 11.06 0.24
C GLY A 265 17.32 9.54 0.32
N GLY A 266 17.88 8.95 1.36
CA GLY A 266 17.89 7.51 1.54
C GLY A 266 18.71 6.77 0.47
N LYS A 267 18.36 5.50 0.27
CA LYS A 267 19.02 4.58 -0.64
C LYS A 267 17.98 3.88 -1.52
N LEU A 268 18.29 3.76 -2.81
CA LEU A 268 17.47 3.02 -3.78
C LEU A 268 18.33 1.96 -4.47
N THR A 269 18.04 0.69 -4.17
CA THR A 269 18.65 -0.48 -4.82
C THR A 269 17.73 -1.00 -5.93
N LEU A 270 18.23 -1.05 -7.16
CA LEU A 270 17.44 -1.48 -8.33
C LEU A 270 18.26 -1.91 -9.53
N ALA A 271 17.62 -2.58 -10.49
CA ALA A 271 18.24 -2.98 -11.75
C ALA A 271 18.09 -1.93 -12.85
N ARG A 272 16.95 -1.23 -12.96
CA ARG A 272 16.75 -0.12 -13.92
C ARG A 272 15.56 0.78 -13.58
N MET A 273 15.56 1.96 -14.19
CA MET A 273 14.44 2.90 -14.30
C MET A 273 14.20 3.27 -15.76
N GLY A 274 12.95 3.20 -16.21
CA GLY A 274 12.55 3.52 -17.59
C GLY A 274 11.40 4.52 -17.67
N GLY A 275 11.43 5.41 -18.67
CA GLY A 275 10.35 6.37 -18.98
C GLY A 275 9.79 6.21 -20.40
N THR A 276 8.77 7.00 -20.77
CA THR A 276 8.07 6.93 -22.07
C THR A 276 8.73 7.67 -23.23
N GLY A 277 9.66 8.58 -22.96
CA GLY A 277 10.24 9.48 -23.95
C GLY A 277 9.26 10.50 -24.54
N GLY A 278 8.09 10.69 -23.92
CA GLY A 278 7.11 11.71 -24.34
C GLY A 278 6.06 11.25 -25.37
N ALA A 279 6.00 9.96 -25.71
CA ALA A 279 5.03 9.44 -26.68
C ALA A 279 3.58 9.77 -26.26
N ASN A 280 2.71 10.12 -27.22
CA ASN A 280 1.29 10.44 -26.97
C ASN A 280 1.06 11.53 -25.90
N GLY A 281 1.97 12.49 -25.76
CA GLY A 281 1.87 13.56 -24.78
C GLY A 281 2.05 13.10 -23.33
N THR A 282 2.59 11.90 -23.12
CA THR A 282 2.96 11.41 -21.79
C THR A 282 4.18 12.16 -21.25
N HIS A 283 4.36 12.16 -19.94
CA HIS A 283 5.46 12.89 -19.31
C HIS A 283 6.04 12.13 -18.12
N SER A 284 7.20 11.48 -18.31
CA SER A 284 7.91 10.77 -17.24
C SER A 284 9.07 11.63 -16.72
N ARG A 285 9.03 12.00 -15.44
CA ARG A 285 9.94 12.92 -14.78
C ARG A 285 10.71 12.21 -13.66
N LEU A 286 12.02 12.37 -13.66
CA LEU A 286 12.90 11.93 -12.57
C LEU A 286 13.54 13.16 -11.91
N LEU A 287 13.37 13.31 -10.59
CA LEU A 287 13.93 14.40 -9.80
C LEU A 287 14.99 13.85 -8.84
N LEU A 288 16.24 14.31 -9.00
CA LEU A 288 17.42 13.76 -8.33
C LEU A 288 17.92 14.73 -7.25
N ASN A 289 17.70 14.38 -5.99
CA ASN A 289 17.94 15.27 -4.84
C ASN A 289 18.58 14.54 -3.65
N GLY A 290 19.65 13.80 -3.92
CA GLY A 290 20.52 13.27 -2.87
C GLY A 290 20.28 11.81 -2.44
N THR A 291 19.33 11.08 -3.04
CA THR A 291 19.24 9.62 -2.87
C THR A 291 20.49 8.93 -3.41
N GLU A 292 20.98 7.93 -2.67
CA GLU A 292 22.04 7.05 -3.14
C GLU A 292 21.47 5.92 -4.00
N LEU A 293 21.75 5.94 -5.30
CA LEU A 293 21.42 4.87 -6.22
C LEU A 293 22.44 3.74 -6.13
N TYR A 294 21.97 2.51 -5.96
CA TYR A 294 22.78 1.31 -5.90
C TYR A 294 22.33 0.30 -6.98
N PRO A 295 23.19 -0.07 -7.93
CA PRO A 295 22.81 -1.02 -8.97
C PRO A 295 22.81 -2.45 -8.41
N GLU A 296 21.68 -3.13 -8.52
CA GLU A 296 21.55 -4.56 -8.17
C GLU A 296 22.43 -5.43 -9.08
N ARG A 297 22.51 -5.06 -10.36
CA ARG A 297 23.32 -5.73 -11.38
C ARG A 297 23.87 -4.72 -12.37
N SER A 298 24.87 -5.16 -13.12
CA SER A 298 25.40 -4.35 -14.21
C SER A 298 24.33 -4.15 -15.28
N ASN A 299 24.14 -2.91 -15.73
CA ASN A 299 23.10 -2.60 -16.71
C ASN A 299 23.56 -1.51 -17.69
N SER A 300 23.31 -1.75 -18.98
CA SER A 300 23.63 -0.84 -20.08
C SER A 300 22.63 0.31 -20.24
N ALA A 301 21.44 0.20 -19.65
CA ALA A 301 20.33 1.15 -19.72
C ALA A 301 19.71 1.33 -18.32
N PHE A 302 20.53 1.74 -17.34
CA PHE A 302 20.10 1.82 -15.95
C PHE A 302 19.06 2.93 -15.70
N ILE A 303 19.27 4.12 -16.27
CA ILE A 303 18.22 5.14 -16.43
C ILE A 303 18.09 5.38 -17.92
N SER A 304 16.88 5.37 -18.45
CA SER A 304 16.64 5.60 -19.87
C SER A 304 15.21 6.04 -20.16
N GLY A 305 15.02 6.72 -21.29
CA GLY A 305 13.70 7.04 -21.82
C GLY A 305 12.89 8.05 -20.99
N MET A 306 13.48 8.78 -20.05
CA MET A 306 12.74 9.82 -19.34
C MET A 306 12.48 10.99 -20.28
N THR A 307 11.27 11.57 -20.23
CA THR A 307 11.00 12.89 -20.82
C THR A 307 11.91 13.94 -20.21
N GLU A 308 12.14 13.87 -18.90
CA GLU A 308 13.16 14.68 -18.23
C GLU A 308 13.75 13.98 -17.00
N ALA A 309 15.04 14.22 -16.77
CA ALA A 309 15.74 13.86 -15.55
C ALA A 309 16.44 15.10 -15.02
N LEU A 310 15.90 15.68 -13.95
CA LEU A 310 16.33 16.96 -13.41
C LEU A 310 17.19 16.78 -12.17
N MET A 311 18.32 17.48 -12.15
CA MET A 311 19.25 17.50 -11.03
C MET A 311 18.89 18.65 -10.09
N GLN A 312 18.56 18.31 -8.85
CA GLN A 312 18.22 19.26 -7.80
C GLN A 312 19.42 19.55 -6.89
N ALA A 313 19.22 20.34 -5.84
CA ALA A 313 20.29 20.81 -4.97
C ALA A 313 21.09 19.68 -4.27
N GLY A 314 20.44 18.54 -3.99
CA GLY A 314 21.09 17.35 -3.44
C GLY A 314 21.83 16.49 -4.48
N GLY A 315 21.58 16.71 -5.76
CA GLY A 315 22.27 16.05 -6.87
C GLY A 315 21.99 14.56 -7.01
N LEU A 316 22.82 13.90 -7.81
CA LEU A 316 22.79 12.46 -8.06
C LEU A 316 23.97 11.78 -7.36
N ARG A 317 23.68 10.77 -6.54
CA ARG A 317 24.70 9.90 -5.92
C ARG A 317 24.57 8.49 -6.47
N VAL A 318 25.63 7.93 -7.02
CA VAL A 318 25.64 6.56 -7.56
C VAL A 318 26.74 5.76 -6.90
N ASN A 319 26.39 4.73 -6.14
CA ASN A 319 27.33 3.83 -5.49
C ASN A 319 27.44 2.52 -6.26
N ILE A 320 28.58 2.31 -6.93
CA ILE A 320 28.83 1.18 -7.82
C ILE A 320 29.89 0.28 -7.20
N PRO A 321 29.52 -0.92 -6.70
CA PRO A 321 30.48 -1.87 -6.17
C PRO A 321 31.50 -2.34 -7.22
N GLY A 322 32.66 -2.79 -6.76
CA GLY A 322 33.67 -3.39 -7.64
C GLY A 322 33.11 -4.56 -8.46
N GLY A 323 33.45 -4.61 -9.76
CA GLY A 323 32.96 -5.64 -10.68
C GLY A 323 31.54 -5.40 -11.23
N LYS A 324 30.89 -4.29 -10.86
CA LYS A 324 29.63 -3.84 -11.45
C LYS A 324 29.86 -2.62 -12.35
N PHE A 325 28.93 -2.38 -13.25
CA PHE A 325 28.87 -1.13 -13.99
C PHE A 325 27.46 -0.56 -14.06
N TYR A 326 27.41 0.77 -14.11
CA TYR A 326 26.22 1.54 -14.44
C TYR A 326 26.46 2.21 -15.78
N LYS A 327 25.53 2.07 -16.71
CA LYS A 327 25.51 2.88 -17.94
C LYS A 327 24.12 3.46 -18.13
N THR A 328 24.07 4.73 -18.46
CA THR A 328 22.84 5.44 -18.84
C THR A 328 23.06 6.17 -20.14
N SER A 329 21.99 6.31 -20.92
CA SER A 329 21.92 7.23 -22.06
C SER A 329 21.02 8.43 -21.74
N GLN A 330 20.54 8.53 -20.50
CA GLN A 330 19.65 9.60 -20.08
C GLN A 330 20.46 10.88 -19.93
N SER A 331 20.00 11.96 -20.55
CA SER A 331 20.54 13.29 -20.28
C SER A 331 19.99 13.81 -18.95
N PHE A 332 20.88 14.35 -18.12
CA PHE A 332 20.53 15.04 -16.90
C PHE A 332 20.67 16.54 -17.11
N THR A 333 19.67 17.31 -16.67
CA THR A 333 19.67 18.77 -16.79
C THR A 333 19.44 19.42 -15.44
N HIS A 334 19.96 20.62 -15.29
CA HIS A 334 19.67 21.46 -14.12
C HIS A 334 18.14 21.64 -13.96
N ASP A 335 17.63 21.50 -12.73
CA ASP A 335 16.23 21.78 -12.44
C ASP A 335 15.93 23.29 -12.55
N PRO A 336 15.06 23.74 -13.47
CA PRO A 336 14.71 25.15 -13.59
C PRO A 336 14.13 25.77 -12.32
N ALA A 337 13.53 24.96 -11.43
CA ALA A 337 12.98 25.43 -10.15
C ALA A 337 14.06 25.98 -9.19
N LEU A 338 15.32 25.61 -9.39
CA LEU A 338 16.45 26.15 -8.62
C LEU A 338 16.86 27.57 -9.07
N GLY A 339 16.44 28.00 -10.26
CA GLY A 339 16.80 29.29 -10.83
C GLY A 339 18.31 29.42 -11.04
N THR A 340 18.97 30.30 -10.27
CA THR A 340 20.43 30.47 -10.30
C THR A 340 21.16 29.66 -9.23
N THR A 341 20.42 28.96 -8.36
CA THR A 341 21.01 28.10 -7.34
C THR A 341 21.68 26.93 -8.04
N LEU A 342 22.92 26.59 -7.67
CA LEU A 342 23.59 25.43 -8.24
C LEU A 342 22.86 24.13 -7.87
N ASP A 343 22.86 23.18 -8.80
CA ASP A 343 22.48 21.80 -8.47
C ASP A 343 23.60 21.07 -7.74
N GLY A 344 23.28 19.90 -7.19
CA GLY A 344 24.22 19.10 -6.39
C GLY A 344 25.23 18.30 -7.21
N GLY A 345 25.18 18.37 -8.54
CA GLY A 345 26.10 17.60 -9.39
C GLY A 345 25.90 16.08 -9.31
N LEU A 346 26.88 15.36 -9.87
CA LEU A 346 26.98 13.91 -9.83
C LEU A 346 28.14 13.49 -8.93
N THR A 347 27.86 12.58 -8.00
CA THR A 347 28.87 11.92 -7.16
C THR A 347 28.89 10.42 -7.44
N LYS A 348 30.04 9.90 -7.88
CA LYS A 348 30.29 8.46 -8.06
C LYS A 348 31.02 7.91 -6.84
N ILE A 349 30.44 6.89 -6.23
CA ILE A 349 30.93 6.18 -5.06
C ILE A 349 31.25 4.74 -5.48
N GLY A 350 32.24 4.12 -4.84
CA GLY A 350 32.60 2.72 -5.09
C GLY A 350 33.57 2.51 -6.26
N ALA A 351 34.02 1.26 -6.42
CA ALA A 351 35.11 0.87 -7.31
C ALA A 351 34.65 0.37 -8.69
N GLY A 352 33.34 0.25 -8.94
CA GLY A 352 32.81 -0.15 -10.25
C GLY A 352 32.81 0.99 -11.27
N ASP A 353 32.33 0.73 -12.49
CA ASP A 353 32.42 1.67 -13.61
C ASP A 353 31.11 2.46 -13.83
N LEU A 354 31.24 3.75 -14.14
CA LEU A 354 30.12 4.63 -14.49
C LEU A 354 30.31 5.14 -15.92
N TYR A 355 29.32 4.89 -16.77
CA TYR A 355 29.26 5.38 -18.15
C TYR A 355 28.06 6.32 -18.30
N LEU A 356 28.33 7.54 -18.75
CA LEU A 356 27.34 8.59 -19.02
C LEU A 356 27.29 8.88 -20.52
#